data_AF-A0A3B6VAN3-F1
#
_entry.id   AF-A0A3B6VAN3-F1
#
_cell.length_a   1.000
_cell.length_b   1.000
_cell.length_c   1.000
_cell.angle_alpha   90.00
_cell.angle_beta   90.00
_cell.angle_gamma   90.00
#
_symmetry.space_group_name_H-M   'P 1'
#
loop_
_entity.id
_entity.type
_entity.pdbx_description
1 polymer ?
#
loop_
_entity_poly.entity_id
_entity_poly.type
_entity_poly.pdbx_seq_one_letter_code
_entity_poly.pdbx_strand_id
1 'polypeptide(L)'
;MKYTIALTGATGNMGLETLRQLMEIEDIELVKLLIRKESKKAAEKFKKQYGKRVEIIIGYLYERDDCEKLLKDCHYVLNLAAVIPPKSDRYPKLAHLTNFVGVKHIVDILEAMDKDKRPKLVHISTVALYGNRNEKHPWGRVGDPLLISPYDAYSFSKLKGERYVLDSSLENRAIIRQTAMLHNRMLTDNMSDGLMFHTCYNAPLEWATARDSGLLMKRIIEEDIKGNLDDYFWKGCFNLGSKAENRLLGYDTFNDGFKLIGGSTKTYMKPNWNATRNFHGLWYYDGYKLEELFSYQKESVTDYWNEIGKTHWYYSFGKIVPPSLISFFAIQRLLPHPNSPTYWRRNGEDGKVIATFGSLENFDNLPKKWENFNLLFENKDSEGNYIDYKALLDIKNAKLLNHGYDESKKDSEIDIEDLKKAAEFRGGKLLSTSMTKGDLHTKLKWACAEGHEFEASPFTVIKAGHWCEKCMPDYTWNFDMLAKKNPYFAQVWYDSHKEDENMLYYFDEDFKAHYKKVN
;
A
#
# COMPACT_ATOMS: atom_id res chain seq x y z
N MET A 1 -12.03 -5.93 -32.41
CA MET A 1 -10.57 -6.14 -32.36
C MET A 1 -10.31 -7.20 -31.29
N LYS A 2 -9.35 -8.10 -31.47
CA LYS A 2 -8.96 -9.04 -30.41
C LYS A 2 -7.72 -8.49 -29.69
N TYR A 3 -7.72 -8.54 -28.37
CA TYR A 3 -6.69 -7.94 -27.53
C TYR A 3 -5.84 -8.99 -26.84
N THR A 4 -4.58 -8.63 -26.62
CA THR A 4 -3.60 -9.41 -25.87
C THR A 4 -3.16 -8.64 -24.63
N ILE A 5 -3.17 -9.28 -23.47
CA ILE A 5 -2.82 -8.68 -22.17
C ILE A 5 -1.56 -9.34 -21.61
N ALA A 6 -0.57 -8.54 -21.24
CA ALA A 6 0.53 -8.96 -20.38
C ALA A 6 0.12 -8.85 -18.91
N LEU A 7 0.21 -9.95 -18.17
CA LEU A 7 -0.18 -10.05 -16.77
C LEU A 7 0.99 -10.50 -15.90
N THR A 8 1.41 -9.63 -14.97
CA THR A 8 2.41 -9.97 -13.94
C THR A 8 1.69 -10.34 -12.64
N GLY A 9 2.28 -11.23 -11.84
CA GLY A 9 1.73 -11.55 -10.51
C GLY A 9 0.49 -12.45 -10.53
N ALA A 10 0.23 -13.15 -11.63
CA ALA A 10 -0.94 -14.02 -11.83
C ALA A 10 -1.10 -15.15 -10.78
N THR A 11 -0.05 -15.46 -10.02
CA THR A 11 -0.08 -16.48 -8.94
C THR A 11 -0.45 -15.89 -7.57
N GLY A 12 -0.46 -14.57 -7.43
CA GLY A 12 -0.86 -13.86 -6.23
C GLY A 12 -2.39 -13.80 -6.07
N ASN A 13 -2.87 -13.33 -4.92
CA ASN A 13 -4.31 -13.32 -4.63
C ASN A 13 -5.10 -12.44 -5.62
N MET A 14 -4.66 -11.19 -5.83
CA MET A 14 -5.25 -10.28 -6.82
C MET A 14 -5.09 -10.83 -8.24
N GLY A 15 -3.90 -11.27 -8.62
CA GLY A 15 -3.62 -11.75 -9.99
C GLY A 15 -4.41 -13.00 -10.39
N LEU A 16 -4.71 -13.88 -9.44
CA LEU A 16 -5.58 -15.04 -9.68
C LEU A 16 -7.00 -14.62 -10.04
N GLU A 17 -7.58 -13.68 -9.28
CA GLU A 17 -8.91 -13.15 -9.55
C GLU A 17 -8.93 -12.30 -10.83
N THR A 18 -7.89 -11.49 -11.07
CA THR A 18 -7.72 -10.78 -12.34
C THR A 18 -7.72 -11.74 -13.52
N LEU A 19 -6.90 -12.81 -13.49
CA LEU A 19 -6.86 -13.79 -14.58
C LEU A 19 -8.23 -14.45 -14.77
N ARG A 20 -8.91 -14.82 -13.69
CA ARG A 20 -10.26 -15.40 -13.76
C ARG A 20 -11.25 -14.45 -14.45
N GLN A 21 -11.25 -13.17 -14.04
CA GLN A 21 -12.15 -12.15 -14.56
C GLN A 21 -11.86 -11.80 -16.03
N LEU A 22 -10.58 -11.71 -16.43
CA LEU A 22 -10.18 -11.44 -17.82
C LEU A 22 -10.63 -12.54 -18.79
N MET A 23 -10.70 -13.79 -18.31
CA MET A 23 -11.19 -14.91 -19.13
C MET A 23 -12.69 -14.81 -19.45
N GLU A 24 -13.44 -13.96 -18.76
CA GLU A 24 -14.86 -13.71 -19.05
C GLU A 24 -15.04 -12.68 -20.18
N ILE A 25 -13.99 -11.96 -20.58
CA ILE A 25 -14.05 -10.96 -21.65
C ILE A 25 -13.82 -11.66 -23.00
N GLU A 26 -14.79 -11.58 -23.91
CA GLU A 26 -14.72 -12.23 -25.23
C GLU A 26 -13.69 -11.60 -26.15
N ASP A 27 -13.48 -10.29 -26.05
CA ASP A 27 -12.52 -9.54 -26.86
C ASP A 27 -11.06 -9.82 -26.48
N ILE A 28 -10.80 -10.46 -25.33
CA ILE A 28 -9.46 -10.91 -24.95
C ILE A 28 -9.16 -12.26 -25.57
N GLU A 29 -8.28 -12.25 -26.56
CA GLU A 29 -7.80 -13.45 -27.25
C GLU A 29 -6.75 -14.19 -26.42
N LEU A 30 -5.79 -13.45 -25.86
CA LEU A 30 -4.62 -14.01 -25.19
C LEU A 30 -4.26 -13.22 -23.93
N VAL A 31 -3.93 -13.95 -22.87
CA VAL A 31 -3.26 -13.38 -21.69
C VAL A 31 -1.88 -14.03 -21.53
N LYS A 32 -0.83 -13.22 -21.67
CA LYS A 32 0.55 -13.62 -21.44
C LYS A 32 0.85 -13.52 -19.94
N LEU A 33 1.28 -14.62 -19.34
CA LEU A 33 1.50 -14.75 -17.91
C LEU A 33 3.00 -14.85 -17.62
N LEU A 34 3.55 -13.88 -16.90
CA LEU A 34 4.89 -14.04 -16.33
C LEU A 34 4.80 -14.83 -15.02
N ILE A 35 5.35 -16.04 -15.02
CA ILE A 35 5.32 -16.97 -13.89
C ILE A 35 6.73 -17.28 -13.45
N ARG A 36 7.01 -17.11 -12.15
CA ARG A 36 8.34 -17.43 -11.61
C ARG A 36 8.64 -18.92 -11.72
N LYS A 37 9.92 -19.26 -11.83
CA LYS A 37 10.40 -20.66 -11.93
C LYS A 37 9.89 -21.53 -10.78
N GLU A 38 9.82 -20.99 -9.56
CA GLU A 38 9.35 -21.71 -8.37
C GLU A 38 7.83 -21.98 -8.38
N SER A 39 7.09 -21.34 -9.30
CA SER A 39 5.64 -21.47 -9.44
C SER A 39 5.22 -22.27 -10.67
N LYS A 40 6.09 -23.20 -11.15
CA LYS A 40 5.83 -24.06 -12.31
C LYS A 40 4.51 -24.83 -12.24
N LYS A 41 4.12 -25.33 -11.06
CA LYS A 41 2.82 -26.01 -10.88
C LYS A 41 1.62 -25.10 -11.18
N ALA A 42 1.73 -23.80 -10.90
CA ALA A 42 0.68 -22.84 -11.24
C ALA A 42 0.61 -22.62 -12.76
N ALA A 43 1.77 -22.52 -13.43
CA ALA A 43 1.83 -22.47 -14.90
C ALA A 43 1.15 -23.68 -15.56
N GLU A 44 1.44 -24.90 -15.08
CA GLU A 44 0.80 -26.13 -15.58
C GLU A 44 -0.72 -26.10 -15.35
N LYS A 45 -1.17 -25.66 -14.17
CA LYS A 45 -2.59 -25.50 -13.85
C LYS A 45 -3.27 -24.51 -14.79
N PHE A 46 -2.70 -23.32 -14.99
CA PHE A 46 -3.27 -22.31 -15.88
C PHE A 46 -3.31 -22.79 -17.34
N LYS A 47 -2.25 -23.48 -17.80
CA LYS A 47 -2.22 -24.02 -19.16
C LYS A 47 -3.28 -25.10 -19.36
N LYS A 48 -3.49 -25.98 -18.37
CA LYS A 48 -4.55 -26.99 -18.38
C LYS A 48 -5.94 -26.34 -18.38
N GLN A 49 -6.13 -25.30 -17.59
CA GLN A 49 -7.44 -24.66 -17.40
C GLN A 49 -7.86 -23.77 -18.57
N TYR A 50 -6.94 -22.98 -19.15
CA TYR A 50 -7.26 -21.96 -20.15
C TYR A 50 -6.69 -22.25 -21.55
N GLY A 51 -5.88 -23.30 -21.69
CA GLY A 51 -5.43 -23.81 -22.99
C GLY A 51 -4.69 -22.77 -23.84
N LYS A 52 -5.27 -22.44 -25.00
CA LYS A 52 -4.69 -21.49 -25.96
C LYS A 52 -4.90 -20.01 -25.58
N ARG A 53 -5.81 -19.71 -24.64
CA ARG A 53 -6.06 -18.33 -24.18
C ARG A 53 -4.99 -17.80 -23.23
N VAL A 54 -4.02 -18.63 -22.84
CA VAL A 54 -2.87 -18.22 -22.04
C VAL A 54 -1.54 -18.63 -22.69
N GLU A 55 -0.59 -17.72 -22.66
CA GLU A 55 0.81 -17.95 -22.98
C GLU A 55 1.61 -17.86 -21.67
N ILE A 56 2.44 -18.85 -21.38
CA ILE A 56 3.23 -18.88 -20.15
C ILE A 56 4.67 -18.48 -20.46
N ILE A 57 5.15 -17.46 -19.76
CA ILE A 57 6.53 -17.00 -19.82
C ILE A 57 7.13 -17.29 -18.46
N ILE A 58 8.03 -18.26 -18.40
CA ILE A 58 8.73 -18.62 -17.16
C ILE A 58 9.91 -17.69 -16.98
N GLY A 59 9.87 -16.85 -15.96
CA GLY A 59 10.87 -15.80 -15.79
C GLY A 59 10.66 -14.93 -14.55
N TYR A 60 11.45 -13.86 -14.45
CA TYR A 60 11.37 -12.89 -13.36
C TYR A 60 11.28 -11.46 -13.89
N LEU A 61 10.60 -10.57 -13.16
CA LEU A 61 10.48 -9.17 -13.57
C LEU A 61 11.81 -8.42 -13.59
N TYR A 62 12.75 -8.81 -12.73
CA TYR A 62 14.08 -8.21 -12.68
C TYR A 62 15.01 -8.74 -13.78
N GLU A 63 14.54 -9.62 -14.66
CA GLU A 63 15.27 -10.05 -15.86
C GLU A 63 14.69 -9.35 -17.09
N ARG A 64 15.49 -8.50 -17.74
CA ARG A 64 15.01 -7.65 -18.84
C ARG A 64 14.45 -8.48 -20.00
N ASP A 65 15.15 -9.53 -20.42
CA ASP A 65 14.75 -10.40 -21.53
C ASP A 65 13.38 -11.08 -21.29
N ASP A 66 13.07 -11.41 -20.04
CA ASP A 66 11.79 -12.02 -19.67
C ASP A 66 10.65 -11.00 -19.76
N CYS A 67 10.91 -9.75 -19.39
CA CYS A 67 9.98 -8.64 -19.61
C CYS A 67 9.79 -8.34 -21.10
N GLU A 68 10.85 -8.37 -21.92
CA GLU A 68 10.73 -8.14 -23.38
C GLU A 68 9.84 -9.21 -24.03
N LYS A 69 10.02 -10.49 -23.68
CA LYS A 69 9.13 -11.59 -24.13
C LYS A 69 7.68 -11.37 -23.71
N LEU A 70 7.46 -10.91 -22.47
CA LEU A 70 6.13 -10.67 -21.92
C LEU A 70 5.41 -9.53 -22.63
N LEU A 71 6.11 -8.44 -22.88
CA LEU A 71 5.51 -7.19 -23.36
C LEU A 71 5.33 -7.14 -24.88
N LYS A 72 6.02 -8.01 -25.61
CA LYS A 72 5.94 -8.10 -27.07
C LYS A 72 4.50 -8.37 -27.55
N ASP A 73 4.05 -7.61 -28.55
CA ASP A 73 2.76 -7.76 -29.24
C ASP A 73 1.53 -7.73 -28.29
N CYS A 74 1.63 -6.96 -27.20
CA CYS A 74 0.55 -6.76 -26.23
C CYS A 74 -0.18 -5.43 -26.46
N HIS A 75 -1.42 -5.34 -26.00
CA HIS A 75 -2.22 -4.11 -26.01
C HIS A 75 -2.32 -3.48 -24.61
N TYR A 76 -2.28 -4.32 -23.57
CA TYR A 76 -2.32 -3.89 -22.18
C TYR A 76 -1.24 -4.58 -21.37
N VAL A 77 -0.72 -3.88 -20.37
CA VAL A 77 0.14 -4.41 -19.31
C VAL A 77 -0.56 -4.17 -17.98
N LEU A 78 -0.97 -5.25 -17.34
CA LEU A 78 -1.45 -5.23 -15.96
C LEU A 78 -0.29 -5.69 -15.08
N ASN A 79 0.36 -4.73 -14.41
CA ASN A 79 1.50 -5.00 -13.54
C ASN A 79 1.06 -5.09 -12.07
N LEU A 80 0.79 -6.32 -11.60
CA LEU A 80 0.32 -6.61 -10.24
C LEU A 80 1.35 -7.37 -9.38
N ALA A 81 2.47 -7.75 -9.96
CA ALA A 81 3.50 -8.47 -9.22
C ALA A 81 4.15 -7.56 -8.16
N ALA A 82 4.24 -8.11 -6.96
CA ALA A 82 5.01 -7.53 -5.88
C ALA A 82 5.56 -8.63 -4.98
N VAL A 83 6.65 -8.32 -4.28
CA VAL A 83 7.07 -9.03 -3.08
C VAL A 83 6.63 -8.20 -1.89
N ILE A 84 5.65 -8.74 -1.16
CA ILE A 84 5.00 -8.11 0.00
C ILE A 84 5.45 -8.78 1.32
N PRO A 85 5.19 -8.16 2.48
CA PRO A 85 5.41 -8.79 3.77
C PRO A 85 4.61 -10.10 3.92
N PRO A 86 5.11 -11.10 4.65
CA PRO A 86 6.40 -11.14 5.37
C PRO A 86 7.58 -11.55 4.47
N LYS A 87 7.38 -11.71 3.15
CA LYS A 87 8.45 -12.11 2.23
C LYS A 87 9.43 -10.96 1.97
N SER A 88 8.95 -9.72 1.88
CA SER A 88 9.82 -8.54 1.75
C SER A 88 10.71 -8.33 2.97
N ASP A 89 10.21 -8.61 4.16
CA ASP A 89 10.95 -8.40 5.41
C ASP A 89 12.11 -9.40 5.51
N ARG A 90 11.88 -10.64 5.07
CA ARG A 90 12.89 -11.70 5.01
C ARG A 90 13.85 -11.57 3.83
N TYR A 91 13.39 -11.00 2.71
CA TYR A 91 14.14 -10.91 1.47
C TYR A 91 14.02 -9.51 0.84
N PRO A 92 14.52 -8.45 1.51
CA PRO A 92 14.33 -7.08 1.08
C PRO A 92 15.03 -6.76 -0.25
N LYS A 93 16.17 -7.40 -0.54
CA LYS A 93 16.82 -7.34 -1.86
C LYS A 93 15.90 -7.87 -2.97
N LEU A 94 15.15 -8.93 -2.72
CA LEU A 94 14.20 -9.46 -3.69
C LEU A 94 13.00 -8.51 -3.89
N ALA A 95 12.56 -7.83 -2.82
CA ALA A 95 11.59 -6.75 -2.93
C ALA A 95 12.11 -5.59 -3.79
N HIS A 96 13.35 -5.15 -3.60
CA HIS A 96 14.00 -4.16 -4.46
C HIS A 96 13.98 -4.57 -5.94
N LEU A 97 14.50 -5.76 -6.22
CA LEU A 97 14.59 -6.31 -7.58
C LEU A 97 13.20 -6.38 -8.25
N THR A 98 12.19 -6.86 -7.52
CA THR A 98 10.87 -7.09 -8.13
C THR A 98 10.04 -5.81 -8.21
N ASN A 99 9.95 -5.07 -7.11
CA ASN A 99 9.02 -3.95 -6.95
C ASN A 99 9.54 -2.64 -7.57
N PHE A 100 10.87 -2.50 -7.71
CA PHE A 100 11.49 -1.34 -8.34
C PHE A 100 12.16 -1.71 -9.67
N VAL A 101 13.21 -2.55 -9.66
CA VAL A 101 13.97 -2.85 -10.89
C VAL A 101 13.08 -3.47 -11.97
N GLY A 102 12.17 -4.37 -11.58
CA GLY A 102 11.21 -4.95 -12.50
C GLY A 102 10.24 -3.94 -13.11
N VAL A 103 9.78 -2.96 -12.33
CA VAL A 103 8.94 -1.87 -12.82
C VAL A 103 9.72 -0.98 -13.79
N LYS A 104 10.97 -0.66 -13.45
CA LYS A 104 11.89 0.07 -14.32
C LYS A 104 12.06 -0.63 -15.67
N HIS A 105 12.27 -1.95 -15.69
CA HIS A 105 12.35 -2.69 -16.95
C HIS A 105 11.09 -2.58 -17.78
N ILE A 106 9.90 -2.73 -17.18
CA ILE A 106 8.64 -2.57 -17.90
C ILE A 106 8.59 -1.17 -18.53
N VAL A 107 8.79 -0.11 -17.74
CA VAL A 107 8.72 1.27 -18.24
C VAL A 107 9.74 1.51 -19.36
N ASP A 108 11.00 1.16 -19.16
CA ASP A 108 12.07 1.38 -20.14
C ASP A 108 11.78 0.65 -21.47
N ILE A 109 11.23 -0.57 -21.41
CA ILE A 109 10.86 -1.33 -22.60
C ILE A 109 9.70 -0.64 -23.32
N LEU A 110 8.67 -0.20 -22.58
CA LEU A 110 7.52 0.49 -23.18
C LEU A 110 7.90 1.83 -23.81
N GLU A 111 8.78 2.61 -23.18
CA GLU A 111 9.28 3.88 -23.73
C GLU A 111 10.10 3.68 -25.00
N ALA A 112 10.83 2.57 -25.10
CA ALA A 112 11.60 2.21 -26.29
C ALA A 112 10.74 1.68 -27.45
N MET A 113 9.47 1.34 -27.22
CA MET A 113 8.54 0.90 -28.27
C MET A 113 8.00 2.07 -29.10
N ASP A 114 7.76 1.81 -30.38
CA ASP A 114 6.97 2.66 -31.27
C ASP A 114 5.66 3.06 -30.58
N LYS A 115 5.33 4.36 -30.61
CA LYS A 115 4.16 4.92 -29.90
C LYS A 115 2.85 4.20 -30.26
N ASP A 116 2.66 3.86 -31.53
CA ASP A 116 1.44 3.21 -32.03
C ASP A 116 1.33 1.71 -31.67
N LYS A 117 2.43 1.10 -31.24
CA LYS A 117 2.50 -0.32 -30.81
C LYS A 117 2.64 -0.48 -29.31
N ARG A 118 2.72 0.63 -28.58
CA ARG A 118 2.98 0.65 -27.14
C ARG A 118 1.72 0.25 -26.38
N PRO A 119 1.76 -0.81 -25.55
CA PRO A 119 0.61 -1.17 -24.73
C PRO A 119 0.34 -0.14 -23.62
N LYS A 120 -0.92 -0.04 -23.21
CA LYS A 120 -1.33 0.78 -22.07
C LYS A 120 -0.95 0.09 -20.75
N LEU A 121 -0.50 0.85 -19.76
CA LEU A 121 0.01 0.32 -18.49
C LEU A 121 -0.96 0.62 -17.33
N VAL A 122 -1.34 -0.42 -16.59
CA VAL A 122 -1.92 -0.28 -15.25
C VAL A 122 -0.91 -0.82 -14.24
N HIS A 123 -0.39 0.05 -13.39
CA HIS A 123 0.56 -0.31 -12.34
C HIS A 123 -0.12 -0.34 -10.97
N ILE A 124 -0.08 -1.49 -10.31
CA ILE A 124 -0.55 -1.62 -8.93
C ILE A 124 0.56 -1.18 -7.99
N SER A 125 0.37 -0.03 -7.36
CA SER A 125 1.14 0.46 -6.22
C SER A 125 0.47 0.04 -4.90
N THR A 126 0.72 0.74 -3.80
CA THR A 126 0.20 0.37 -2.48
C THR A 126 -0.12 1.58 -1.61
N VAL A 127 -1.10 1.41 -0.72
CA VAL A 127 -1.43 2.39 0.32
C VAL A 127 -0.39 2.41 1.44
N ALA A 128 0.50 1.41 1.52
CA ALA A 128 1.61 1.42 2.46
C ALA A 128 2.54 2.63 2.30
N LEU A 129 2.48 3.31 1.16
CA LEU A 129 3.21 4.55 0.90
C LEU A 129 2.82 5.70 1.84
N TYR A 130 1.58 5.74 2.34
CA TYR A 130 1.14 6.78 3.26
C TYR A 130 1.65 6.57 4.70
N GLY A 131 2.10 5.35 5.02
CA GLY A 131 2.54 5.00 6.36
C GLY A 131 1.45 5.10 7.42
N ASN A 132 1.87 5.44 8.64
CA ASN A 132 1.05 5.35 9.84
C ASN A 132 0.00 6.45 9.96
N ARG A 133 -1.24 6.06 10.29
CA ARG A 133 -2.32 6.97 10.71
C ARG A 133 -2.94 6.54 12.03
N ASN A 134 -3.59 7.50 12.69
CA ASN A 134 -4.34 7.31 13.92
C ASN A 134 -5.60 8.19 13.91
N GLU A 135 -6.25 8.33 15.06
CA GLU A 135 -7.50 9.08 15.23
C GLU A 135 -7.43 10.57 14.88
N LYS A 136 -6.24 11.18 14.83
CA LYS A 136 -6.09 12.60 14.50
C LYS A 136 -6.32 12.87 13.02
N HIS A 137 -5.89 11.96 12.15
CA HIS A 137 -6.07 12.01 10.70
C HIS A 137 -6.27 10.60 10.12
N PRO A 138 -7.44 9.97 10.34
CA PRO A 138 -7.68 8.60 9.88
C PRO A 138 -8.06 8.51 8.41
N TRP A 139 -8.50 9.64 7.83
CA TRP A 139 -8.83 9.78 6.42
C TRP A 139 -7.64 10.27 5.63
N GLY A 140 -7.46 9.74 4.42
CA GLY A 140 -6.52 10.29 3.47
C GLY A 140 -6.99 10.19 2.02
N ARG A 141 -6.27 10.88 1.14
CA ARG A 141 -6.49 10.89 -0.31
C ARG A 141 -5.18 10.87 -1.09
N VAL A 142 -5.26 10.55 -2.38
CA VAL A 142 -4.12 10.73 -3.29
C VAL A 142 -3.68 12.21 -3.24
N GLY A 143 -2.37 12.41 -3.06
CA GLY A 143 -1.77 13.73 -2.84
C GLY A 143 -1.34 13.96 -1.39
N ASP A 144 -1.78 13.12 -0.45
CA ASP A 144 -1.30 13.17 0.94
C ASP A 144 0.16 12.72 1.09
N PRO A 145 0.84 13.14 2.18
CA PRO A 145 2.23 12.79 2.44
C PRO A 145 2.52 11.29 2.35
N LEU A 146 3.58 10.95 1.60
CA LEU A 146 4.09 9.58 1.49
C LEU A 146 5.17 9.34 2.55
N LEU A 147 4.73 9.06 3.78
CA LEU A 147 5.57 8.88 4.97
C LEU A 147 5.74 7.39 5.29
N ILE A 148 6.42 6.66 4.41
CA ILE A 148 6.62 5.21 4.58
C ILE A 148 7.21 4.85 5.95
N SER A 149 6.70 3.79 6.56
CA SER A 149 7.16 3.32 7.87
C SER A 149 8.67 3.02 7.88
N PRO A 150 9.44 3.53 8.86
CA PRO A 150 10.80 3.06 9.12
C PRO A 150 10.95 1.54 9.10
N TYR A 151 12.00 1.07 8.40
CA TYR A 151 12.33 -0.34 8.14
C TYR A 151 11.36 -1.12 7.24
N ASP A 152 10.38 -0.46 6.61
CA ASP A 152 9.52 -1.11 5.63
C ASP A 152 10.18 -1.12 4.23
N ALA A 153 10.95 -2.18 3.96
CA ALA A 153 11.60 -2.37 2.67
C ALA A 153 10.60 -2.55 1.51
N TYR A 154 9.39 -3.02 1.80
CA TYR A 154 8.34 -3.17 0.80
C TYR A 154 7.87 -1.80 0.33
N SER A 155 7.39 -0.94 1.23
CA SER A 155 6.91 0.39 0.84
C SER A 155 8.03 1.26 0.27
N PHE A 156 9.27 1.15 0.75
CA PHE A 156 10.42 1.83 0.13
C PHE A 156 10.61 1.44 -1.34
N SER A 157 10.62 0.13 -1.65
CA SER A 157 10.76 -0.36 -3.03
C SER A 157 9.56 0.00 -3.91
N LYS A 158 8.35 0.01 -3.36
CA LYS A 158 7.14 0.45 -4.06
C LYS A 158 7.11 1.95 -4.31
N LEU A 159 7.64 2.78 -3.39
CA LEU A 159 7.72 4.23 -3.58
C LEU A 159 8.61 4.55 -4.79
N LYS A 160 9.78 3.90 -4.89
CA LYS A 160 10.70 4.05 -6.03
C LYS A 160 10.05 3.56 -7.33
N GLY A 161 9.36 2.41 -7.31
CA GLY A 161 8.65 1.87 -8.47
C GLY A 161 7.54 2.79 -8.97
N GLU A 162 6.70 3.30 -8.05
CA GLU A 162 5.62 4.24 -8.38
C GLU A 162 6.17 5.54 -8.97
N ARG A 163 7.23 6.10 -8.37
CA ARG A 163 7.89 7.31 -8.86
C ARG A 163 8.40 7.14 -10.29
N TYR A 164 9.00 5.99 -10.60
CA TYR A 164 9.52 5.70 -11.93
C TYR A 164 8.41 5.66 -13.00
N VAL A 165 7.23 5.13 -12.65
CA VAL A 165 6.06 5.14 -13.54
C VAL A 165 5.51 6.56 -13.73
N LEU A 166 5.45 7.36 -12.66
CA LEU A 166 5.01 8.76 -12.70
C LEU A 166 5.89 9.64 -13.59
N ASP A 167 7.21 9.46 -13.50
CA ASP A 167 8.21 10.26 -14.22
C ASP A 167 8.48 9.81 -15.66
N SER A 168 7.83 8.74 -16.10
CA SER A 168 7.91 8.24 -17.48
C SER A 168 7.16 9.14 -18.47
N SER A 169 7.51 9.02 -19.74
CA SER A 169 6.84 9.65 -20.88
C SER A 169 5.61 8.86 -21.39
N LEU A 170 5.18 7.84 -20.65
CA LEU A 170 4.05 7.00 -21.03
C LEU A 170 2.74 7.80 -20.95
N GLU A 171 2.08 7.98 -22.10
CA GLU A 171 0.81 8.73 -22.18
C GLU A 171 -0.39 7.94 -21.64
N ASN A 172 -0.35 6.60 -21.72
CA ASN A 172 -1.40 5.71 -21.26
C ASN A 172 -0.92 4.86 -20.08
N ARG A 173 -0.81 5.48 -18.90
CA ARG A 173 -0.39 4.86 -17.64
C ARG A 173 -1.27 5.24 -16.43
N ALA A 174 -1.95 4.26 -15.84
CA ALA A 174 -2.70 4.44 -14.60
C ALA A 174 -1.94 3.81 -13.41
N ILE A 175 -1.94 4.50 -12.27
CA ILE A 175 -1.38 3.98 -11.02
C ILE A 175 -2.53 3.77 -10.03
N ILE A 176 -2.57 2.59 -9.41
CA ILE A 176 -3.60 2.25 -8.42
C ILE A 176 -2.91 1.79 -7.14
N ARG A 177 -3.06 2.55 -6.05
CA ARG A 177 -2.60 2.20 -4.70
C ARG A 177 -3.57 1.21 -4.09
N GLN A 178 -3.22 -0.07 -4.18
CA GLN A 178 -4.01 -1.16 -3.61
C GLN A 178 -4.05 -1.08 -2.08
N THR A 179 -5.26 -1.16 -1.52
CA THR A 179 -5.50 -1.27 -0.08
C THR A 179 -5.30 -2.70 0.45
N ALA A 180 -5.36 -2.86 1.78
CA ALA A 180 -5.38 -4.15 2.46
C ALA A 180 -6.41 -5.09 1.82
N MET A 181 -6.00 -6.34 1.59
CA MET A 181 -6.77 -7.27 0.77
C MET A 181 -7.24 -8.48 1.58
N LEU A 182 -8.55 -8.72 1.59
CA LEU A 182 -9.14 -9.96 2.08
C LEU A 182 -9.02 -11.04 1.00
N HIS A 183 -8.46 -12.19 1.37
CA HIS A 183 -8.27 -13.32 0.46
C HIS A 183 -8.33 -14.65 1.20
N ASN A 184 -8.73 -15.71 0.51
CA ASN A 184 -9.03 -17.03 1.11
C ASN A 184 -7.85 -17.73 1.82
N ARG A 185 -6.64 -17.18 1.76
CA ARG A 185 -5.43 -17.69 2.44
C ARG A 185 -5.02 -16.87 3.65
N MET A 186 -5.78 -15.85 4.02
CA MET A 186 -5.40 -14.89 5.04
C MET A 186 -5.09 -15.55 6.39
N LEU A 187 -5.85 -16.57 6.79
CA LEU A 187 -5.61 -17.30 8.04
C LEU A 187 -4.36 -18.18 8.00
N THR A 188 -4.05 -18.82 6.86
CA THR A 188 -2.84 -19.64 6.74
C THR A 188 -1.59 -18.79 6.61
N ASP A 189 -1.68 -17.67 5.88
CA ASP A 189 -0.54 -16.81 5.58
C ASP A 189 -0.11 -16.01 6.83
N ASN A 190 -1.07 -15.54 7.64
CA ASN A 190 -0.81 -14.68 8.81
C ASN A 190 -0.45 -15.44 10.09
N MET A 191 -0.63 -16.76 10.14
CA MET A 191 -0.41 -17.55 11.36
C MET A 191 0.98 -18.21 11.43
N SER A 192 1.92 -17.85 10.55
CA SER A 192 3.27 -18.43 10.53
C SER A 192 4.39 -17.44 10.83
N ASP A 193 4.06 -16.15 10.94
CA ASP A 193 5.02 -15.05 11.06
C ASP A 193 4.58 -14.06 12.14
N GLY A 194 5.54 -13.38 12.78
CA GLY A 194 5.30 -12.36 13.80
C GLY A 194 4.68 -11.06 13.28
N LEU A 195 4.54 -10.90 11.96
CA LEU A 195 3.96 -9.72 11.31
C LEU A 195 2.59 -9.30 11.87
N MET A 196 1.78 -10.25 12.38
CA MET A 196 0.49 -9.93 12.98
C MET A 196 0.57 -8.96 14.17
N PHE A 197 1.73 -8.89 14.83
CA PHE A 197 1.95 -7.97 15.95
C PHE A 197 2.30 -6.54 15.50
N HIS A 198 2.42 -6.29 14.18
CA HIS A 198 2.67 -4.95 13.64
C HIS A 198 1.38 -4.15 13.47
N THR A 199 0.24 -4.82 13.31
CA THR A 199 -1.06 -4.14 13.17
C THR A 199 -1.40 -3.41 14.47
N CYS A 200 -1.49 -2.09 14.41
CA CYS A 200 -1.89 -1.27 15.56
C CYS A 200 -3.40 -1.39 15.78
N TYR A 201 -3.86 -1.60 17.02
CA TYR A 201 -5.28 -1.86 17.29
C TYR A 201 -6.21 -0.72 16.87
N ASN A 202 -5.77 0.53 17.00
CA ASN A 202 -6.54 1.73 16.64
C ASN A 202 -6.19 2.25 15.23
N ALA A 203 -5.37 1.55 14.44
CA ALA A 203 -5.09 2.00 13.08
C ALA A 203 -6.35 1.89 12.20
N PRO A 204 -6.70 2.93 11.43
CA PRO A 204 -7.75 2.87 10.42
C PRO A 204 -7.30 1.97 9.27
N LEU A 205 -8.10 0.97 8.91
CA LEU A 205 -7.83 0.04 7.81
C LEU A 205 -9.10 -0.14 6.97
N GLU A 206 -9.05 0.27 5.71
CA GLU A 206 -10.13 -0.02 4.76
C GLU A 206 -9.78 -1.24 3.90
N TRP A 207 -10.60 -2.28 3.92
CA TRP A 207 -10.30 -3.56 3.27
C TRP A 207 -11.07 -3.74 1.95
N ALA A 208 -10.40 -4.25 0.92
CA ALA A 208 -11.03 -4.71 -0.32
C ALA A 208 -10.86 -6.23 -0.46
N THR A 209 -11.78 -6.93 -1.13
CA THR A 209 -11.55 -8.36 -1.42
C THR A 209 -10.64 -8.52 -2.64
N ALA A 210 -9.96 -9.66 -2.72
CA ALA A 210 -9.20 -10.03 -3.92
C ALA A 210 -10.11 -10.11 -5.17
N ARG A 211 -11.38 -10.48 -5.00
CA ARG A 211 -12.38 -10.57 -6.07
C ARG A 211 -12.76 -9.18 -6.60
N ASP A 212 -13.01 -8.22 -5.72
CA ASP A 212 -13.27 -6.83 -6.12
C ASP A 212 -12.04 -6.21 -6.81
N SER A 213 -10.84 -6.48 -6.28
CA SER A 213 -9.58 -6.02 -6.90
C SER A 213 -9.37 -6.64 -8.29
N GLY A 214 -9.71 -7.92 -8.47
CA GLY A 214 -9.69 -8.58 -9.78
C GLY A 214 -10.78 -8.08 -10.73
N LEU A 215 -11.98 -7.79 -10.21
CA LEU A 215 -13.10 -7.22 -10.98
C LEU A 215 -12.76 -5.82 -11.50
N LEU A 216 -12.10 -4.99 -10.69
CA LEU A 216 -11.62 -3.68 -11.14
C LEU A 216 -10.73 -3.82 -12.39
N MET A 217 -9.81 -4.78 -12.42
CA MET A 217 -8.95 -4.99 -13.60
C MET A 217 -9.76 -5.36 -14.85
N LYS A 218 -10.79 -6.20 -14.71
CA LYS A 218 -11.71 -6.50 -15.81
C LYS A 218 -12.45 -5.24 -16.29
N ARG A 219 -12.98 -4.45 -15.36
CA ARG A 219 -13.75 -3.24 -15.67
C ARG A 219 -12.92 -2.18 -16.38
N ILE A 220 -11.66 -1.99 -15.97
CA ILE A 220 -10.71 -1.11 -16.66
C ILE A 220 -10.57 -1.51 -18.13
N ILE A 221 -10.38 -2.81 -18.40
CA ILE A 221 -10.23 -3.31 -19.76
C ILE A 221 -11.53 -3.16 -20.55
N GLU A 222 -12.68 -3.51 -19.97
CA GLU A 222 -13.99 -3.37 -20.63
C GLU A 222 -14.31 -1.92 -21.00
N GLU A 223 -14.09 -0.97 -20.10
CA GLU A 223 -14.37 0.45 -20.35
C GLU A 223 -13.39 1.07 -21.35
N ASP A 224 -12.12 0.65 -21.33
CA ASP A 224 -11.16 1.12 -22.32
C ASP A 224 -11.47 0.60 -23.73
N ILE A 225 -11.86 -0.68 -23.86
CA ILE A 225 -12.25 -1.28 -25.15
C ILE A 225 -13.46 -0.55 -25.75
N LYS A 226 -14.37 -0.05 -24.90
CA LYS A 226 -15.52 0.76 -25.32
C LYS A 226 -15.15 2.21 -25.69
N GLY A 227 -13.91 2.64 -25.41
CA GLY A 227 -13.46 4.02 -25.63
C GLY A 227 -13.94 5.01 -24.56
N ASN A 228 -14.29 4.53 -23.36
CA ASN A 228 -14.86 5.36 -22.29
C ASN A 228 -13.80 5.95 -21.35
N LEU A 229 -12.52 5.63 -21.51
CA LEU A 229 -11.44 6.11 -20.66
C LEU A 229 -10.60 7.17 -21.36
N ASP A 230 -10.35 8.27 -20.66
CA ASP A 230 -9.58 9.42 -21.11
C ASP A 230 -8.33 9.65 -20.24
N ASP A 231 -7.69 10.81 -20.41
CA ASP A 231 -6.51 11.22 -19.67
C ASP A 231 -6.72 11.26 -18.15
N TYR A 232 -7.95 11.44 -17.64
CA TYR A 232 -8.20 11.42 -16.20
C TYR A 232 -7.78 10.07 -15.60
N PHE A 233 -8.14 8.96 -16.25
CA PHE A 233 -7.70 7.64 -15.83
C PHE A 233 -6.27 7.34 -16.29
N TRP A 234 -6.00 7.54 -17.58
CA TRP A 234 -4.75 7.10 -18.22
C TRP A 234 -3.52 7.94 -17.88
N LYS A 235 -3.67 9.07 -17.19
CA LYS A 235 -2.56 9.80 -16.57
C LYS A 235 -2.73 9.92 -15.06
N GLY A 236 -3.71 9.22 -14.49
CA GLY A 236 -4.14 9.31 -13.10
C GLY A 236 -3.35 8.45 -12.10
N CYS A 237 -3.59 8.74 -10.83
CA CYS A 237 -3.14 7.97 -9.67
C CYS A 237 -4.32 7.89 -8.70
N PHE A 238 -4.64 6.69 -8.22
CA PHE A 238 -5.89 6.43 -7.49
C PHE A 238 -5.65 5.56 -6.26
N ASN A 239 -6.39 5.79 -5.18
CA ASN A 239 -6.55 4.80 -4.12
C ASN A 239 -7.60 3.78 -4.53
N LEU A 240 -7.32 2.50 -4.34
CA LEU A 240 -8.34 1.46 -4.43
C LEU A 240 -9.06 1.38 -3.08
N GLY A 241 -10.22 2.03 -3.02
CA GLY A 241 -11.11 1.97 -1.86
C GLY A 241 -12.02 0.75 -1.87
N SER A 242 -12.91 0.70 -0.90
CA SER A 242 -13.97 -0.27 -0.79
C SER A 242 -15.23 0.38 -0.20
N LYS A 243 -16.26 -0.45 0.04
CA LYS A 243 -17.49 0.03 0.65
C LYS A 243 -17.22 0.61 2.03
N ALA A 244 -18.05 1.54 2.46
CA ALA A 244 -17.94 2.19 3.76
C ALA A 244 -17.94 1.18 4.94
N GLU A 245 -18.69 0.08 4.81
CA GLU A 245 -18.75 -1.02 5.79
C GLU A 245 -17.43 -1.80 5.93
N ASN A 246 -16.47 -1.59 5.03
CA ASN A 246 -15.15 -2.19 5.09
C ASN A 246 -14.09 -1.29 5.73
N ARG A 247 -14.49 -0.12 6.25
CA ARG A 247 -13.66 0.75 7.09
C ARG A 247 -13.66 0.20 8.50
N LEU A 248 -12.52 -0.36 8.88
CA LEU A 248 -12.33 -1.08 10.12
C LEU A 248 -11.16 -0.49 10.91
N LEU A 249 -11.03 -0.91 12.16
CA LEU A 249 -9.81 -0.74 12.93
C LEU A 249 -8.92 -1.98 12.82
N GLY A 250 -7.64 -1.83 13.16
CA GLY A 250 -6.74 -2.97 13.34
C GLY A 250 -7.27 -3.99 14.34
N TYR A 251 -7.99 -3.56 15.37
CA TYR A 251 -8.68 -4.44 16.31
C TYR A 251 -9.70 -5.36 15.61
N ASP A 252 -10.53 -4.80 14.72
CA ASP A 252 -11.61 -5.52 14.05
C ASP A 252 -11.08 -6.60 13.11
N THR A 253 -9.93 -6.32 12.47
CA THR A 253 -9.22 -7.28 11.59
C THR A 253 -8.97 -8.62 12.31
N PHE A 254 -8.57 -8.58 13.58
CA PHE A 254 -8.41 -9.78 14.40
C PHE A 254 -9.74 -10.31 14.92
N ASN A 255 -10.61 -9.38 15.37
CA ASN A 255 -11.83 -9.72 16.07
C ASN A 255 -12.76 -10.56 15.20
N ASP A 256 -12.90 -10.21 13.93
CA ASP A 256 -13.78 -10.93 13.01
C ASP A 256 -13.29 -12.36 12.72
N GLY A 257 -11.98 -12.55 12.60
CA GLY A 257 -11.40 -13.88 12.49
C GLY A 257 -11.59 -14.71 13.77
N PHE A 258 -11.41 -14.09 14.94
CA PHE A 258 -11.55 -14.78 16.22
C PHE A 258 -13.00 -15.13 16.59
N LYS A 259 -13.99 -14.39 16.08
CA LYS A 259 -15.41 -14.76 16.20
C LYS A 259 -15.70 -16.14 15.62
N LEU A 260 -15.03 -16.51 14.52
CA LEU A 260 -15.22 -17.83 13.88
C LEU A 260 -14.86 -19.00 14.81
N ILE A 261 -13.87 -18.80 15.67
CA ILE A 261 -13.41 -19.81 16.65
C ILE A 261 -13.99 -19.57 18.06
N GLY A 262 -15.01 -18.71 18.20
CA GLY A 262 -15.75 -18.55 19.45
C GLY A 262 -15.20 -17.53 20.45
N GLY A 263 -14.30 -16.65 20.03
CA GLY A 263 -13.74 -15.62 20.92
C GLY A 263 -13.67 -14.25 20.27
N SER A 264 -12.78 -13.42 20.81
CA SER A 264 -12.53 -12.06 20.36
C SER A 264 -11.04 -11.75 20.42
N THR A 265 -10.63 -10.60 19.90
CA THR A 265 -9.26 -10.09 20.09
C THR A 265 -8.90 -10.02 21.57
N LYS A 266 -9.83 -9.55 22.42
CA LYS A 266 -9.62 -9.48 23.87
C LYS A 266 -9.47 -10.85 24.54
N THR A 267 -10.06 -11.89 23.94
CA THR A 267 -10.00 -13.26 24.45
C THR A 267 -8.62 -13.90 24.21
N TYR A 268 -8.05 -13.69 23.02
CA TYR A 268 -6.87 -14.43 22.58
C TYR A 268 -5.58 -13.62 22.60
N MET A 269 -5.67 -12.28 22.64
CA MET A 269 -4.53 -11.37 22.59
C MET A 269 -4.42 -10.48 23.82
N LYS A 270 -3.26 -9.83 23.99
CA LYS A 270 -3.02 -8.78 24.99
C LYS A 270 -2.64 -7.46 24.31
N PRO A 271 -2.97 -6.31 24.92
CA PRO A 271 -2.71 -5.02 24.29
C PRO A 271 -1.21 -4.80 24.01
N ASN A 272 -0.35 -5.17 24.96
CA ASN A 272 1.09 -4.97 24.87
C ASN A 272 1.83 -5.91 23.88
N TRP A 273 1.11 -6.73 23.10
CA TRP A 273 1.74 -7.57 22.07
C TRP A 273 1.89 -6.86 20.73
N ASN A 274 1.05 -5.86 20.46
CA ASN A 274 0.97 -5.20 19.17
C ASN A 274 1.62 -3.82 19.20
N ALA A 275 2.09 -3.39 18.03
CA ALA A 275 2.57 -2.05 17.76
C ALA A 275 1.55 -0.96 18.15
N THR A 276 2.07 0.23 18.48
CA THR A 276 1.25 1.43 18.72
C THR A 276 1.36 2.47 17.60
N ARG A 277 2.41 2.38 16.78
CA ARG A 277 2.61 3.14 15.55
C ARG A 277 3.47 2.35 14.55
N ASN A 278 3.90 3.01 13.47
CA ASN A 278 4.81 2.48 12.44
C ASN A 278 4.20 1.37 11.55
N PHE A 279 2.88 1.31 11.46
CA PHE A 279 2.18 0.41 10.54
C PHE A 279 1.26 1.20 9.63
N HIS A 280 1.18 0.82 8.36
CA HIS A 280 0.38 1.57 7.40
C HIS A 280 -1.12 1.33 7.57
N GLY A 281 -1.92 2.38 7.36
CA GLY A 281 -3.38 2.28 7.40
C GLY A 281 -4.06 3.63 7.24
N LEU A 282 -5.16 3.69 6.50
CA LEU A 282 -6.07 4.83 6.41
C LEU A 282 -7.43 4.38 5.87
N TRP A 283 -8.43 5.23 6.02
CA TRP A 283 -9.68 5.20 5.24
C TRP A 283 -9.57 6.19 4.07
N TYR A 284 -10.16 5.87 2.93
CA TYR A 284 -9.94 6.65 1.71
C TYR A 284 -11.08 7.63 1.48
N TYR A 285 -10.77 8.93 1.59
CA TYR A 285 -11.71 9.99 1.23
C TYR A 285 -12.03 9.99 -0.27
N ASP A 286 -11.06 9.60 -1.10
CA ASP A 286 -11.19 9.55 -2.55
C ASP A 286 -11.41 8.13 -3.10
N GLY A 287 -11.73 7.16 -2.24
CA GLY A 287 -11.99 5.76 -2.63
C GLY A 287 -13.19 5.57 -3.56
N TYR A 288 -14.06 6.57 -3.68
CA TYR A 288 -15.22 6.57 -4.59
C TYR A 288 -14.84 6.77 -6.06
N LYS A 289 -13.67 7.38 -6.36
CA LYS A 289 -13.30 7.76 -7.74
C LYS A 289 -13.22 6.56 -8.69
N LEU A 290 -12.60 5.47 -8.25
CA LEU A 290 -12.55 4.23 -9.05
C LEU A 290 -13.90 3.53 -9.10
N GLU A 291 -14.74 3.67 -8.08
CA GLU A 291 -16.09 3.09 -8.09
C GLU A 291 -17.00 3.80 -9.09
N GLU A 292 -16.93 5.13 -9.19
CA GLU A 292 -17.65 5.91 -10.20
C GLU A 292 -17.24 5.51 -11.63
N LEU A 293 -15.96 5.22 -11.86
CA LEU A 293 -15.46 4.80 -13.16
C LEU A 293 -15.80 3.34 -13.51
N PHE A 294 -15.79 2.44 -12.52
CA PHE A 294 -15.72 0.99 -12.80
C PHE A 294 -16.75 0.12 -12.09
N SER A 295 -17.48 0.65 -11.11
CA SER A 295 -18.54 -0.06 -10.37
C SER A 295 -18.10 -1.46 -9.87
N TYR A 296 -16.94 -1.52 -9.21
CA TYR A 296 -16.23 -2.75 -8.86
C TYR A 296 -16.41 -3.19 -7.40
N GLN A 297 -16.87 -2.30 -6.51
CA GLN A 297 -17.00 -2.61 -5.08
C GLN A 297 -18.27 -3.43 -4.83
N LYS A 298 -18.14 -4.75 -4.64
CA LYS A 298 -19.28 -5.67 -4.49
C LYS A 298 -19.36 -6.30 -3.12
N GLU A 299 -18.25 -6.54 -2.45
CA GLU A 299 -18.21 -7.39 -1.26
C GLU A 299 -17.90 -6.62 0.02
N SER A 300 -18.54 -7.04 1.12
CA SER A 300 -18.24 -6.56 2.45
C SER A 300 -17.26 -7.48 3.20
N VAL A 301 -16.62 -6.96 4.26
CA VAL A 301 -15.85 -7.77 5.22
C VAL A 301 -16.76 -8.83 5.87
N THR A 302 -18.02 -8.48 6.11
CA THR A 302 -19.02 -9.41 6.66
C THR A 302 -19.30 -10.56 5.69
N ASP A 303 -19.49 -10.28 4.39
CA ASP A 303 -19.69 -11.30 3.36
C ASP A 303 -18.51 -12.25 3.28
N TYR A 304 -17.29 -11.68 3.29
CA TYR A 304 -16.05 -12.44 3.29
C TYR A 304 -15.96 -13.39 4.49
N TRP A 305 -16.13 -12.90 5.72
CA TRP A 305 -16.03 -13.75 6.91
C TRP A 305 -17.16 -14.78 7.01
N ASN A 306 -18.36 -14.46 6.51
CA ASN A 306 -19.45 -15.43 6.39
C ASN A 306 -19.08 -16.56 5.42
N GLU A 307 -18.44 -16.26 4.29
CA GLU A 307 -17.93 -17.27 3.36
C GLU A 307 -16.82 -18.12 4.00
N ILE A 308 -15.85 -17.51 4.68
CA ILE A 308 -14.80 -18.24 5.40
C ILE A 308 -15.41 -19.17 6.46
N GLY A 309 -16.38 -18.69 7.24
CA GLY A 309 -17.07 -19.50 8.24
C GLY A 309 -17.83 -20.69 7.64
N LYS A 310 -18.43 -20.53 6.46
CA LYS A 310 -19.10 -21.63 5.74
C LYS A 310 -18.11 -22.64 5.17
N THR A 311 -17.05 -22.17 4.53
CA THR A 311 -16.03 -23.02 3.90
C THR A 311 -15.15 -23.75 4.92
N HIS A 312 -14.90 -23.11 6.06
CA HIS A 312 -14.09 -23.63 7.16
C HIS A 312 -14.95 -23.85 8.40
N TRP A 313 -16.12 -24.49 8.23
CA TRP A 313 -17.11 -24.72 9.29
C TRP A 313 -16.52 -25.37 10.55
N TYR A 314 -15.47 -26.17 10.40
CA TYR A 314 -14.75 -26.84 11.48
C TYR A 314 -14.00 -25.87 12.42
N TYR A 315 -13.77 -24.62 12.04
CA TYR A 315 -13.27 -23.58 12.96
C TYR A 315 -14.22 -23.34 14.13
N SER A 316 -15.52 -23.62 13.97
CA SER A 316 -16.47 -23.57 15.06
C SER A 316 -16.13 -24.54 16.20
N PHE A 317 -15.36 -25.61 15.96
CA PHE A 317 -14.83 -26.48 17.02
C PHE A 317 -13.82 -25.77 17.93
N GLY A 318 -13.28 -24.61 17.55
CA GLY A 318 -12.52 -23.77 18.47
C GLY A 318 -13.31 -23.38 19.72
N LYS A 319 -14.65 -23.29 19.63
CA LYS A 319 -15.55 -22.94 20.74
C LYS A 319 -15.48 -23.89 21.94
N ILE A 320 -15.08 -25.15 21.71
CA ILE A 320 -14.96 -26.16 22.77
C ILE A 320 -13.54 -26.25 23.35
N VAL A 321 -12.56 -25.59 22.73
CA VAL A 321 -11.18 -25.58 23.21
C VAL A 321 -10.99 -24.41 24.19
N PRO A 322 -10.39 -24.63 25.37
CA PRO A 322 -10.10 -23.56 26.32
C PRO A 322 -9.35 -22.40 25.64
N PRO A 323 -9.80 -21.13 25.81
CA PRO A 323 -9.21 -20.00 25.09
C PRO A 323 -7.72 -19.78 25.37
N SER A 324 -7.26 -20.14 26.57
CA SER A 324 -5.84 -20.09 26.94
C SER A 324 -4.96 -21.01 26.09
N LEU A 325 -5.47 -22.19 25.70
CA LEU A 325 -4.75 -23.12 24.83
C LEU A 325 -4.68 -22.60 23.39
N ILE A 326 -5.79 -22.06 22.87
CA ILE A 326 -5.79 -21.41 21.54
C ILE A 326 -4.81 -20.25 21.54
N SER A 327 -4.90 -19.34 22.50
CA SER A 327 -3.98 -18.20 22.61
C SER A 327 -2.53 -18.67 22.66
N PHE A 328 -2.22 -19.71 23.45
CA PHE A 328 -0.86 -20.23 23.58
C PHE A 328 -0.32 -20.83 22.26
N PHE A 329 -1.04 -21.81 21.69
CA PHE A 329 -0.56 -22.56 20.52
C PHE A 329 -0.74 -21.83 19.19
N ALA A 330 -1.66 -20.87 19.09
CA ALA A 330 -1.89 -20.14 17.86
C ALA A 330 -1.15 -18.79 17.83
N ILE A 331 -1.17 -18.04 18.93
CA ILE A 331 -0.72 -16.64 18.98
C ILE A 331 0.61 -16.50 19.72
N GLN A 332 0.69 -16.90 20.99
CA GLN A 332 1.86 -16.66 21.83
C GLN A 332 3.11 -17.36 21.31
N ARG A 333 2.97 -18.50 20.61
CA ARG A 333 4.09 -19.15 19.92
C ARG A 333 4.78 -18.29 18.86
N LEU A 334 4.15 -17.20 18.40
CA LEU A 334 4.71 -16.25 17.44
C LEU A 334 5.44 -15.09 18.12
N LEU A 335 5.26 -14.84 19.42
CA LEU A 335 6.01 -13.81 20.16
C LEU A 335 7.53 -13.98 20.11
N PRO A 336 8.11 -15.21 20.12
CA PRO A 336 9.55 -15.38 19.92
C PRO A 336 9.98 -15.38 18.44
N HIS A 337 9.09 -15.08 17.48
CA HIS A 337 9.46 -15.00 16.06
C HIS A 337 10.30 -13.73 15.78
N PRO A 338 11.32 -13.77 14.90
CA PRO A 338 12.16 -12.61 14.58
C PRO A 338 11.43 -11.36 14.06
N ASN A 339 10.20 -11.52 13.59
CA ASN A 339 9.35 -10.42 13.13
C ASN A 339 8.38 -9.92 14.21
N SER A 340 8.52 -10.32 15.48
CA SER A 340 7.68 -9.84 16.57
C SER A 340 8.38 -8.73 17.38
N PRO A 341 7.66 -7.66 17.78
CA PRO A 341 8.16 -6.68 18.75
C PRO A 341 8.75 -7.26 20.03
N THR A 342 8.15 -8.34 20.54
CA THR A 342 8.65 -9.00 21.76
C THR A 342 10.02 -9.63 21.53
N TYR A 343 10.25 -10.21 20.36
CA TYR A 343 11.56 -10.70 19.97
C TYR A 343 12.57 -9.56 19.82
N TRP A 344 12.20 -8.47 19.15
CA TRP A 344 13.10 -7.32 18.97
C TRP A 344 13.60 -6.79 20.30
N ARG A 345 12.69 -6.57 21.26
CA ARG A 345 13.05 -6.13 22.61
C ARG A 345 13.98 -7.11 23.31
N ARG A 346 13.73 -8.41 23.22
CA ARG A 346 14.54 -9.45 23.88
C ARG A 346 15.94 -9.57 23.29
N ASN A 347 16.12 -9.26 22.01
CA ASN A 347 17.40 -9.42 21.30
C ASN A 347 18.13 -8.09 21.06
N GLY A 348 17.68 -6.99 21.68
CA GLY A 348 18.33 -5.68 21.55
C GLY A 348 18.21 -5.04 20.16
N GLU A 349 17.15 -5.34 19.41
CA GLU A 349 16.85 -4.67 18.14
C GLU A 349 16.14 -3.33 18.40
N ASP A 350 16.77 -2.48 19.21
CA ASP A 350 16.16 -1.29 19.80
C ASP A 350 15.61 -0.32 18.76
N GLY A 351 16.27 -0.18 17.59
CA GLY A 351 15.80 0.70 16.52
C GLY A 351 14.38 0.35 16.06
N LYS A 352 14.07 -0.94 15.92
CA LYS A 352 12.72 -1.39 15.54
C LYS A 352 11.71 -1.11 16.66
N VAL A 353 12.10 -1.32 17.92
CA VAL A 353 11.25 -1.01 19.07
C VAL A 353 10.96 0.50 19.15
N ILE A 354 11.98 1.35 19.00
CA ILE A 354 11.83 2.81 19.04
C ILE A 354 10.95 3.29 17.88
N ALA A 355 11.16 2.80 16.67
CA ALA A 355 10.31 3.13 15.53
C ALA A 355 8.83 2.79 15.80
N THR A 356 8.57 1.60 16.35
CA THR A 356 7.21 1.05 16.55
C THR A 356 6.49 1.53 17.82
N PHE A 357 7.22 2.02 18.82
CA PHE A 357 6.66 2.39 20.14
C PHE A 357 7.07 3.77 20.66
N GLY A 358 7.93 4.51 19.96
CA GLY A 358 8.46 5.80 20.43
C GLY A 358 9.69 5.67 21.31
N SER A 359 9.74 4.67 22.18
CA SER A 359 10.89 4.40 23.04
C SER A 359 10.84 2.97 23.59
N LEU A 360 11.95 2.52 24.15
CA LEU A 360 11.99 1.25 24.90
C LEU A 360 11.10 1.31 26.15
N GLU A 361 11.08 2.46 26.83
CA GLU A 361 10.24 2.69 28.01
C GLU A 361 8.75 2.59 27.67
N ASN A 362 8.32 3.17 26.55
CA ASN A 362 6.93 3.07 26.11
C ASN A 362 6.54 1.62 25.89
N PHE A 363 7.39 0.82 25.22
CA PHE A 363 7.15 -0.61 25.03
C PHE A 363 7.03 -1.36 26.37
N ASP A 364 7.97 -1.14 27.28
CA ASP A 364 8.02 -1.83 28.58
C ASP A 364 6.83 -1.47 29.49
N ASN A 365 6.32 -0.24 29.36
CA ASN A 365 5.18 0.28 30.13
C ASN A 365 3.81 0.04 29.48
N LEU A 366 3.74 -0.63 28.32
CA LEU A 366 2.46 -0.88 27.66
C LEU A 366 1.46 -1.66 28.54
N PRO A 367 0.17 -1.29 28.53
CA PRO A 367 -0.85 -2.00 29.29
C PRO A 367 -0.91 -3.49 28.94
N LYS A 368 -0.79 -4.34 29.97
CA LYS A 368 -0.90 -5.80 29.83
C LYS A 368 -2.34 -6.30 29.88
N LYS A 369 -3.28 -5.44 30.28
CA LYS A 369 -4.71 -5.72 30.43
C LYS A 369 -5.54 -4.75 29.59
N TRP A 370 -6.61 -5.26 29.00
CA TRP A 370 -7.50 -4.49 28.13
C TRP A 370 -8.27 -3.37 28.83
N GLU A 371 -8.57 -3.51 30.13
CA GLU A 371 -9.22 -2.45 30.94
C GLU A 371 -8.38 -1.17 31.03
N ASN A 372 -7.07 -1.27 30.81
CA ASN A 372 -6.12 -0.17 30.87
C ASN A 372 -5.61 0.27 29.48
N PHE A 373 -6.24 -0.22 28.40
CA PHE A 373 -5.86 0.13 27.02
C PHE A 373 -7.03 0.81 26.33
N ASN A 374 -6.81 2.01 25.79
CA ASN A 374 -7.86 2.80 25.17
C ASN A 374 -8.10 2.34 23.72
N LEU A 375 -9.37 2.12 23.38
CA LEU A 375 -9.80 1.65 22.06
C LEU A 375 -10.77 2.65 21.44
N LEU A 376 -10.56 2.97 20.17
CA LEU A 376 -11.41 3.94 19.48
C LEU A 376 -12.87 3.49 19.44
N PHE A 377 -13.14 2.20 19.21
CA PHE A 377 -14.52 1.70 19.21
C PHE A 377 -15.23 1.82 20.59
N GLU A 378 -14.49 2.09 21.66
CA GLU A 378 -15.02 2.40 23.00
C GLU A 378 -15.18 3.91 23.24
N ASN A 379 -15.06 4.71 22.19
CA ASN A 379 -15.08 6.17 22.21
C ASN A 379 -13.95 6.80 23.05
N LYS A 380 -12.75 6.20 23.00
CA LYS A 380 -11.55 6.70 23.67
C LYS A 380 -10.40 6.86 22.68
N ASP A 381 -9.80 8.04 22.63
CA ASP A 381 -8.56 8.27 21.88
C ASP A 381 -7.36 7.58 22.55
N SER A 382 -6.17 7.70 21.96
CA SER A 382 -4.94 7.09 22.52
C SER A 382 -4.59 7.58 23.94
N GLU A 383 -5.02 8.80 24.30
CA GLU A 383 -4.78 9.42 25.61
C GLU A 383 -5.91 9.11 26.63
N GLY A 384 -7.03 8.54 26.17
CA GLY A 384 -8.19 8.18 27.00
C GLY A 384 -9.27 9.25 27.06
N ASN A 385 -9.16 10.32 26.27
CA ASN A 385 -10.20 11.33 26.14
C ASN A 385 -11.37 10.81 25.29
N TYR A 386 -12.55 11.37 25.51
CA TYR A 386 -13.72 11.01 24.72
C TYR A 386 -13.56 11.43 23.26
N ILE A 387 -13.82 10.50 22.35
CA ILE A 387 -13.93 10.74 20.90
C ILE A 387 -15.14 10.00 20.36
N ASP A 388 -15.94 10.63 19.49
CA ASP A 388 -17.06 9.93 18.84
C ASP A 388 -16.53 9.11 17.66
N TYR A 389 -16.35 7.81 17.89
CA TYR A 389 -15.85 6.90 16.86
C TYR A 389 -16.80 6.74 15.67
N LYS A 390 -18.12 6.81 15.90
CA LYS A 390 -19.09 6.72 14.80
C LYS A 390 -19.02 7.96 13.92
N ALA A 391 -18.85 9.14 14.53
CA ALA A 391 -18.61 10.37 13.77
C ALA A 391 -17.30 10.30 12.99
N LEU A 392 -16.25 9.71 13.56
CA LEU A 392 -14.94 9.53 12.90
C LEU A 392 -15.04 8.69 11.62
N LEU A 393 -15.87 7.64 11.62
CA LEU A 393 -16.13 6.76 10.47
C LEU A 393 -16.97 7.40 9.36
N ASP A 394 -17.65 8.51 9.63
CA ASP A 394 -18.44 9.21 8.61
C ASP A 394 -17.53 10.10 7.75
N ILE A 395 -17.49 9.83 6.45
CA ILE A 395 -16.69 10.57 5.48
C ILE A 395 -17.02 12.07 5.45
N LYS A 396 -18.24 12.47 5.85
CA LYS A 396 -18.63 13.89 5.94
C LYS A 396 -17.85 14.65 7.01
N ASN A 397 -17.32 13.94 8.00
CA ASN A 397 -16.51 14.51 9.07
C ASN A 397 -15.00 14.34 8.80
N ALA A 398 -14.61 13.92 7.59
CA ALA A 398 -13.22 13.70 7.25
C ALA A 398 -12.41 14.99 7.40
N LYS A 399 -11.39 14.95 8.28
CA LYS A 399 -10.42 16.02 8.42
C LYS A 399 -9.31 15.83 7.39
N LEU A 400 -9.31 16.70 6.38
CA LEU A 400 -8.43 16.60 5.23
C LEU A 400 -7.16 17.44 5.42
N LEU A 401 -6.04 16.93 4.91
CA LEU A 401 -4.75 17.62 4.97
C LEU A 401 -4.70 18.77 3.95
N ASN A 402 -3.90 19.78 4.27
CA ASN A 402 -3.56 20.85 3.35
C ASN A 402 -2.42 20.39 2.43
N HIS A 403 -2.57 20.58 1.12
CA HIS A 403 -1.52 20.26 0.13
C HIS A 403 -0.70 21.47 -0.31
N GLY A 404 -0.92 22.66 0.27
CA GLY A 404 -0.17 23.88 0.00
C GLY A 404 -0.64 24.63 -1.26
N TYR A 405 -1.78 24.28 -1.84
CA TYR A 405 -2.38 24.96 -2.98
C TYR A 405 -3.91 24.86 -2.92
N ASP A 406 -4.60 25.62 -3.78
CA ASP A 406 -6.06 25.58 -3.88
C ASP A 406 -6.52 24.33 -4.66
N GLU A 407 -6.91 23.30 -3.92
CA GLU A 407 -7.43 22.04 -4.48
C GLU A 407 -8.84 22.17 -5.08
N SER A 408 -9.52 23.31 -4.92
CA SER A 408 -10.84 23.54 -5.56
C SER A 408 -10.74 23.94 -7.03
N LYS A 409 -9.55 24.38 -7.47
CA LYS A 409 -9.29 24.70 -8.88
C LYS A 409 -9.34 23.44 -9.74
N LYS A 410 -9.85 23.60 -10.96
CA LYS A 410 -9.73 22.55 -11.99
C LYS A 410 -8.26 22.39 -12.37
N ASP A 411 -7.87 21.18 -12.78
CA ASP A 411 -6.50 20.90 -13.19
C ASP A 411 -6.03 21.82 -14.33
N SER A 412 -6.93 22.17 -15.26
CA SER A 412 -6.67 23.12 -16.36
C SER A 412 -6.43 24.57 -15.90
N GLU A 413 -6.73 24.88 -14.65
CA GLU A 413 -6.59 26.22 -14.06
C GLU A 413 -5.36 26.35 -13.16
N ILE A 414 -4.68 25.25 -12.87
CA ILE A 414 -3.45 25.25 -12.07
C ILE A 414 -2.34 25.96 -12.84
N ASP A 415 -1.71 26.93 -12.20
CA ASP A 415 -0.61 27.70 -12.75
C ASP A 415 0.65 27.65 -11.88
N ILE A 416 1.68 28.40 -12.29
CA ILE A 416 2.98 28.38 -11.63
C ILE A 416 2.93 28.91 -10.19
N GLU A 417 2.01 29.82 -9.87
CA GLU A 417 1.90 30.38 -8.53
C GLU A 417 1.32 29.37 -7.55
N ASP A 418 0.40 28.52 -8.00
CA ASP A 418 -0.07 27.37 -7.21
C ASP A 418 1.08 26.42 -6.89
N LEU A 419 1.96 26.15 -7.86
CA LEU A 419 3.12 25.27 -7.66
C LEU A 419 4.17 25.87 -6.73
N LYS A 420 4.41 27.19 -6.80
CA LYS A 420 5.30 27.90 -5.88
C LYS A 420 4.80 27.80 -4.44
N LYS A 421 3.51 28.04 -4.20
CA LYS A 421 2.88 27.88 -2.88
C LYS A 421 3.01 26.45 -2.37
N ALA A 422 2.75 25.46 -3.23
CA ALA A 422 2.86 24.05 -2.87
C ALA A 422 4.31 23.67 -2.50
N ALA A 423 5.30 24.19 -3.23
CA ALA A 423 6.71 23.97 -2.94
C ALA A 423 7.13 24.63 -1.62
N GLU A 424 6.73 25.87 -1.38
CA GLU A 424 7.00 26.62 -0.15
C GLU A 424 6.38 25.92 1.08
N PHE A 425 5.13 25.46 0.97
CA PHE A 425 4.47 24.70 2.04
C PHE A 425 5.16 23.36 2.35
N ARG A 426 5.95 22.83 1.40
CA ARG A 426 6.81 21.65 1.59
C ARG A 426 8.22 21.99 2.08
N GLY A 427 8.45 23.24 2.48
CA GLY A 427 9.75 23.75 2.92
C GLY A 427 10.76 23.96 1.78
N GLY A 428 10.32 23.87 0.53
CA GLY A 428 11.16 23.97 -0.65
C GLY A 428 10.82 25.17 -1.53
N LYS A 429 11.23 25.10 -2.79
CA LYS A 429 10.95 26.12 -3.80
C LYS A 429 10.83 25.49 -5.19
N LEU A 430 10.01 26.11 -6.03
CA LEU A 430 10.02 25.83 -7.47
C LEU A 430 11.14 26.65 -8.12
N LEU A 431 12.04 25.98 -8.85
CA LEU A 431 13.17 26.60 -9.54
C LEU A 431 12.82 27.02 -10.97
N SER A 432 11.92 26.29 -11.64
CA SER A 432 11.40 26.69 -12.94
C SER A 432 10.67 28.03 -12.84
N THR A 433 10.91 28.91 -13.83
CA THR A 433 10.34 30.27 -13.87
C THR A 433 9.04 30.38 -14.66
N SER A 434 8.68 29.33 -15.42
CA SER A 434 7.46 29.29 -16.25
C SER A 434 6.90 27.88 -16.35
N MET A 435 5.58 27.78 -16.55
CA MET A 435 4.88 26.57 -16.97
C MET A 435 3.73 26.96 -17.91
N THR A 436 3.28 26.02 -18.74
CA THR A 436 1.99 26.18 -19.42
C THR A 436 0.88 25.95 -18.40
N LYS A 437 -0.05 26.90 -18.25
CA LYS A 437 -1.19 26.76 -17.35
C LYS A 437 -1.99 25.50 -17.69
N GLY A 438 -2.30 24.70 -16.68
CA GLY A 438 -2.99 23.43 -16.81
C GLY A 438 -2.12 22.23 -17.23
N ASP A 439 -0.84 22.45 -17.56
CA ASP A 439 0.07 21.36 -17.85
C ASP A 439 0.67 20.78 -16.56
N LEU A 440 0.13 19.65 -16.13
CA LEU A 440 0.60 18.94 -14.94
C LEU A 440 1.66 17.87 -15.24
N HIS A 441 2.01 17.63 -16.50
CA HIS A 441 2.81 16.47 -16.88
C HIS A 441 4.21 16.83 -17.39
N THR A 442 4.44 18.06 -17.86
CA THR A 442 5.79 18.53 -18.17
C THR A 442 6.65 18.66 -16.90
N LYS A 443 7.87 18.12 -16.95
CA LYS A 443 8.81 18.19 -15.81
C LYS A 443 9.26 19.62 -15.56
N LEU A 444 9.29 20.00 -14.28
CA LEU A 444 9.84 21.25 -13.77
C LEU A 444 10.97 20.96 -12.79
N LYS A 445 11.81 21.97 -12.53
CA LYS A 445 12.89 21.90 -11.54
C LYS A 445 12.39 22.40 -10.18
N TRP A 446 12.69 21.64 -9.14
CA TRP A 446 12.29 21.89 -7.76
C TRP A 446 13.52 21.82 -6.85
N ALA A 447 13.44 22.44 -5.68
CA ALA A 447 14.39 22.23 -4.59
C ALA A 447 13.65 21.96 -3.28
N CYS A 448 14.13 21.00 -2.49
CA CYS A 448 13.56 20.72 -1.17
C CYS A 448 14.25 21.51 -0.05
N ALA A 449 13.75 21.36 1.19
CA ALA A 449 14.30 22.01 2.38
C ALA A 449 15.76 21.64 2.70
N GLU A 450 16.25 20.50 2.21
CA GLU A 450 17.66 20.09 2.35
C GLU A 450 18.55 20.65 1.24
N GLY A 451 18.01 21.46 0.33
CA GLY A 451 18.76 22.06 -0.78
C GLY A 451 18.97 21.12 -1.98
N HIS A 452 18.41 19.91 -1.96
CA HIS A 452 18.47 19.01 -3.10
C HIS A 452 17.63 19.55 -4.27
N GLU A 453 18.25 19.71 -5.43
CA GLU A 453 17.55 19.98 -6.68
C GLU A 453 17.13 18.68 -7.38
N PHE A 454 15.90 18.65 -7.91
CA PHE A 454 15.34 17.50 -8.62
C PHE A 454 14.31 17.93 -9.67
N GLU A 455 14.06 17.04 -10.63
CA GLU A 455 13.04 17.24 -11.66
C GLU A 455 11.81 16.37 -11.38
N ALA A 456 10.63 16.94 -11.53
CA ALA A 456 9.36 16.26 -11.36
C ALA A 456 8.27 17.00 -12.11
N SER A 457 7.26 16.29 -12.61
CA SER A 457 6.04 16.94 -13.11
C SER A 457 5.19 17.49 -11.95
N PRO A 458 4.39 18.55 -12.16
CA PRO A 458 3.44 19.00 -11.16
C PRO A 458 2.51 17.89 -10.66
N PHE A 459 2.03 17.01 -11.55
CA PHE A 459 1.21 15.86 -11.20
C PHE A 459 1.91 14.97 -10.16
N THR A 460 3.18 14.66 -10.38
CA THR A 460 3.97 13.83 -9.45
C THR A 460 4.06 14.47 -8.06
N VAL A 461 4.22 15.80 -8.01
CA VAL A 461 4.41 16.55 -6.77
C VAL A 461 3.10 16.82 -6.03
N ILE A 462 2.16 17.50 -6.67
CA ILE A 462 0.96 18.04 -6.01
C ILE A 462 -0.27 17.14 -6.13
N LYS A 463 -0.28 16.18 -7.07
CA LYS A 463 -1.37 15.19 -7.21
C LYS A 463 -1.00 13.84 -6.62
N ALA A 464 0.16 13.28 -6.96
CA ALA A 464 0.57 11.97 -6.44
C ALA A 464 1.24 12.03 -5.05
N GLY A 465 1.66 13.21 -4.57
CA GLY A 465 2.23 13.40 -3.24
C GLY A 465 3.71 13.03 -3.12
N HIS A 466 4.40 12.73 -4.23
CA HIS A 466 5.85 12.53 -4.22
C HIS A 466 6.57 13.85 -4.01
N TRP A 467 7.76 13.81 -3.41
CA TRP A 467 8.57 15.02 -3.23
C TRP A 467 10.00 14.78 -3.69
N CYS A 468 10.97 14.93 -2.79
CA CYS A 468 12.39 14.80 -3.08
C CYS A 468 12.87 13.37 -2.81
N GLU A 469 13.17 12.62 -3.87
CA GLU A 469 13.74 11.27 -3.78
C GLU A 469 15.11 11.23 -3.09
N LYS A 470 15.89 12.31 -3.20
CA LYS A 470 17.22 12.42 -2.57
C LYS A 470 17.16 12.60 -1.05
N CYS A 471 15.99 12.96 -0.50
CA CYS A 471 15.83 13.04 0.96
C CYS A 471 15.72 11.67 1.61
N MET A 472 15.50 10.60 0.83
CA MET A 472 15.34 9.25 1.33
C MET A 472 16.27 8.28 0.58
N PRO A 473 17.61 8.48 0.66
CA PRO A 473 18.57 7.64 -0.03
C PRO A 473 18.60 6.23 0.59
N ASP A 474 18.88 5.22 -0.24
CA ASP A 474 19.38 3.89 0.18
C ASP A 474 18.82 3.34 1.50
N TYR A 475 17.50 3.12 1.54
CA TYR A 475 16.81 2.56 2.70
C TYR A 475 17.09 3.32 4.01
N THR A 476 17.08 4.66 3.93
CA THR A 476 17.22 5.57 5.06
C THR A 476 15.93 6.37 5.26
N TRP A 477 15.42 6.40 6.49
CA TRP A 477 14.23 7.14 6.92
C TRP A 477 14.64 8.23 7.91
N ASN A 478 14.49 9.49 7.49
CA ASN A 478 14.87 10.70 8.24
C ASN A 478 13.68 11.64 8.47
N PHE A 479 12.46 11.10 8.55
CA PHE A 479 11.23 11.89 8.61
C PHE A 479 11.14 12.83 9.82
N ASP A 480 11.75 12.49 10.96
CA ASP A 480 11.87 13.39 12.12
C ASP A 480 12.54 14.72 11.76
N MET A 481 13.55 14.70 10.89
CA MET A 481 14.31 15.88 10.48
C MET A 481 13.60 16.61 9.35
N LEU A 482 13.02 15.85 8.41
CA LEU A 482 12.26 16.43 7.31
C LEU A 482 11.00 17.14 7.80
N ALA A 483 10.25 16.56 8.74
CA ALA A 483 9.02 17.13 9.27
C ALA A 483 9.25 18.52 9.91
N LYS A 484 10.39 18.75 10.56
CA LYS A 484 10.73 20.07 11.14
C LYS A 484 10.80 21.19 10.13
N LYS A 485 11.19 20.87 8.89
CA LYS A 485 11.38 21.85 7.81
C LYS A 485 10.27 21.78 6.76
N ASN A 486 9.39 20.79 6.84
CA ASN A 486 8.37 20.50 5.85
C ASN A 486 6.99 20.42 6.51
N PRO A 487 6.25 21.55 6.58
CA PRO A 487 4.90 21.60 7.15
C PRO A 487 3.95 20.55 6.56
N TYR A 488 4.08 20.25 5.26
CA TYR A 488 3.28 19.21 4.61
C TYR A 488 3.49 17.82 5.25
N PHE A 489 4.73 17.44 5.60
CA PHE A 489 5.01 16.20 6.34
C PHE A 489 4.63 16.28 7.82
N ALA A 490 4.86 17.44 8.46
CA ALA A 490 4.58 17.67 9.87
C ALA A 490 3.12 17.40 10.27
N GLN A 491 2.17 17.70 9.37
CA GLN A 491 0.74 17.48 9.59
C GLN A 491 0.38 16.07 10.07
N VAL A 492 1.18 15.07 9.68
CA VAL A 492 0.92 13.65 9.93
C VAL A 492 1.99 13.03 10.80
N TRP A 493 3.26 13.39 10.56
CA TRP A 493 4.36 12.78 11.29
C TRP A 493 4.21 12.99 12.80
N TYR A 494 3.79 14.21 13.21
CA TYR A 494 3.56 14.57 14.60
C TYR A 494 2.22 14.09 15.18
N ASP A 495 1.42 13.35 14.42
CA ASP A 495 0.26 12.66 14.99
C ASP A 495 0.70 11.58 15.98
N SER A 496 1.86 10.96 15.73
CA SER A 496 2.39 9.83 16.50
C SER A 496 3.87 9.96 16.90
N HIS A 497 4.56 11.02 16.50
CA HIS A 497 5.96 11.31 16.86
C HIS A 497 6.09 12.65 17.59
N LYS A 498 7.01 12.74 18.55
CA LYS A 498 7.37 14.03 19.17
C LYS A 498 8.39 14.78 18.31
N GLU A 499 8.37 16.10 18.35
CA GLU A 499 9.31 16.94 17.60
C GLU A 499 10.78 16.76 18.02
N ASP A 500 11.05 16.23 19.22
CA ASP A 500 12.39 16.05 19.78
C ASP A 500 12.91 14.59 19.71
N GLU A 501 12.21 13.71 18.98
CA GLU A 501 12.68 12.33 18.74
C GLU A 501 14.03 12.32 18.03
N ASN A 502 14.17 13.08 16.94
CA ASN A 502 15.39 13.25 16.15
C ASN A 502 16.04 11.94 15.69
N MET A 503 15.23 10.95 15.31
CA MET A 503 15.68 9.63 14.93
C MET A 503 15.92 9.49 13.43
N LEU A 504 17.07 8.93 13.10
CA LEU A 504 17.43 8.42 11.78
C LEU A 504 17.41 6.90 11.82
N TYR A 505 16.65 6.26 10.94
CA TYR A 505 16.60 4.81 10.78
C TYR A 505 17.17 4.42 9.43
N TYR A 506 17.93 3.35 9.33
CA TYR A 506 18.46 2.89 8.04
C TYR A 506 18.76 1.40 8.02
N PHE A 507 18.77 0.82 6.83
CA PHE A 507 19.38 -0.48 6.58
C PHE A 507 20.81 -0.30 6.08
N ASP A 508 21.73 -1.17 6.52
CA ASP A 508 23.04 -1.29 5.88
C ASP A 508 22.97 -2.13 4.57
N GLU A 509 24.11 -2.36 3.94
CA GLU A 509 24.21 -3.12 2.68
C GLU A 509 23.69 -4.57 2.78
N ASP A 510 23.71 -5.14 3.99
CA ASP A 510 23.21 -6.48 4.30
C ASP A 510 21.74 -6.47 4.78
N PHE A 511 21.07 -5.31 4.72
CA PHE A 511 19.73 -5.08 5.24
C PHE A 511 19.57 -5.31 6.74
N LYS A 512 20.63 -5.11 7.52
CA LYS A 512 20.52 -5.05 8.98
C LYS A 512 20.03 -3.68 9.43
N ALA A 513 19.07 -3.67 10.34
CA ALA A 513 18.46 -2.46 10.87
C ALA A 513 19.41 -1.71 11.82
N HIS A 514 19.61 -0.42 11.57
CA HIS A 514 20.39 0.50 12.40
C HIS A 514 19.61 1.79 12.66
N TYR A 515 19.94 2.47 13.75
CA TYR A 515 19.34 3.75 14.10
C TYR A 515 20.37 4.68 14.73
N LYS A 516 20.10 5.98 14.67
CA LYS A 516 20.92 7.02 15.30
C LYS A 516 20.04 8.19 15.70
N LYS A 517 20.24 8.72 16.91
CA LYS A 517 19.70 10.02 17.30
C LYS A 517 20.60 11.13 16.74
N VAL A 518 20.01 12.06 16.00
CA VAL A 518 20.68 13.24 15.45
C VAL A 518 20.58 14.36 16.48
N ASN A 519 21.68 15.06 16.69
CA ASN A 519 21.74 16.19 17.62
C ASN A 519 21.37 17.50 16.93
#